data_AF-A0A6B3LT17-F1
#
_entry.id   AF-A0A6B3LT17-F1
#
_cell.length_a   1.000
_cell.length_b   1.000
_cell.length_c   1.000
_cell.angle_alpha   90.00
_cell.angle_beta   90.00
_cell.angle_gamma   90.00
#
_symmetry.space_group_name_H-M   'P 1'
#
loop_
_entity.id
_entity.type
_entity.pdbx_description
1 polymer ?
#
loop_
_entity_poly.entity_id
_entity_poly.type
_entity_poly.pdbx_seq_one_letter_code
_entity_poly.pdbx_strand_id
1 'polypeptide(L)' 'MFVGSTEAAHLMGVSPRRIRQLLSEGRIEGAFKIGKFWMIPLVEGMPQVRPGNRGPKASWCSTSKS' A
#
# COMPACT_ATOMS: atom_id res chain seq x y z
N MET A 1 -6.11 16.82 -3.75
CA MET A 1 -4.71 17.14 -4.14
C MET A 1 -4.03 15.86 -4.60
N PHE A 2 -3.14 15.94 -5.60
CA PHE A 2 -2.33 14.80 -6.04
C PHE A 2 -0.88 15.01 -5.66
N VAL A 3 -0.22 13.94 -5.24
CA VAL A 3 1.21 13.93 -4.91
C VAL A 3 1.94 12.84 -5.68
N GLY A 4 3.25 13.02 -5.80
CA GLY A 4 4.14 12.00 -6.34
C GLY A 4 4.46 10.89 -5.34
N SER A 5 5.07 9.81 -5.83
CA SER A 5 5.46 8.67 -4.98
C SER A 5 6.45 9.02 -3.85
N THR A 6 7.29 10.04 -4.03
CA THR A 6 8.26 10.48 -3.01
C THR A 6 7.55 11.25 -1.89
N GLU A 7 6.69 12.22 -2.20
CA GLU A 7 5.88 12.93 -1.20
C GLU A 7 4.96 11.98 -0.43
N ALA A 8 4.26 11.08 -1.12
CA ALA A 8 3.44 10.08 -0.46
C ALA A 8 4.24 9.20 0.52
N ALA A 9 5.51 8.91 0.20
CA ALA A 9 6.39 8.15 1.08
C ALA A 9 6.74 8.94 2.36
N HIS A 10 7.01 10.24 2.23
CA HIS A 10 7.22 11.13 3.37
C HIS A 10 5.98 11.24 4.26
N LEU A 11 4.79 11.41 3.66
CA LEU A 11 3.52 11.48 4.40
C LEU A 11 3.23 10.20 5.19
N MET A 12 3.48 9.03 4.59
CA MET A 12 3.23 7.72 5.22
C MET A 12 4.38 7.25 6.13
N GLY A 13 5.52 7.94 6.17
CA GLY A 13 6.70 7.51 6.93
C GLY A 13 7.29 6.18 6.44
N VAL A 14 7.17 5.87 5.15
CA VAL A 14 7.69 4.62 4.54
C VAL A 14 8.68 4.93 3.42
N SER A 15 9.39 3.91 2.92
CA SER A 15 10.28 4.11 1.78
C SER A 15 9.51 4.34 0.47
N PRO A 16 10.05 5.16 -0.47
CA PRO A 16 9.47 5.30 -1.81
C PRO A 16 9.33 3.97 -2.56
N ARG A 17 10.22 3.00 -2.28
CA ARG A 17 10.13 1.64 -2.81
C ARG A 17 8.85 0.95 -2.36
N ARG A 18 8.48 1.08 -1.08
CA ARG A 18 7.24 0.50 -0.55
C ARG A 18 6.00 1.13 -1.20
N ILE A 19 5.99 2.45 -1.40
CA ILE A 19 4.90 3.13 -2.13
C ILE A 19 4.78 2.60 -3.55
N ARG A 20 5.89 2.47 -4.29
CA ARG A 20 5.88 1.90 -5.65
C ARG A 20 5.37 0.47 -5.68
N GLN A 21 5.71 -0.34 -4.69
CA GLN A 21 5.19 -1.69 -4.54
C GLN A 21 3.66 -1.69 -4.33
N LEU A 22 3.15 -0.85 -3.43
CA LEU A 22 1.71 -0.71 -3.20
C LEU A 22 0.97 -0.24 -4.45
N LEU A 23 1.57 0.66 -5.23
CA LEU A 23 1.04 1.12 -6.52
C LEU A 23 1.01 0.01 -7.56
N SER A 24 2.08 -0.80 -7.67
CA SER A 24 2.09 -1.96 -8.56
C SER A 24 1.11 -3.05 -8.13
N GLU A 25 0.85 -3.17 -6.84
CA GLU A 25 -0.17 -4.07 -6.28
C GLU A 25 -1.60 -3.50 -6.44
N GLY A 26 -1.77 -2.27 -6.93
CA GLY A 26 -3.09 -1.63 -7.07
C GLY A 26 -3.76 -1.31 -5.74
N ARG A 27 -2.98 -1.15 -4.67
CA ARG A 27 -3.49 -1.00 -3.29
C ARG A 27 -3.67 0.45 -2.86
N ILE A 28 -3.06 1.40 -3.54
CA ILE A 28 -3.29 2.83 -3.29
C ILE A 28 -4.50 3.25 -4.13
N GLU A 29 -5.57 3.65 -3.48
CA GLU A 29 -6.85 3.90 -4.14
C GLU A 29 -6.80 5.17 -5.00
N GLY A 30 -7.39 5.09 -6.20
CA GLY A 30 -7.45 6.21 -7.14
C GLY A 30 -6.11 6.66 -7.71
N ALA A 31 -5.02 5.94 -7.46
CA ALA A 31 -3.71 6.27 -8.02
C ALA A 31 -3.61 5.84 -9.49
N PHE A 32 -3.00 6.68 -10.32
CA PHE A 32 -2.84 6.42 -11.76
C PHE A 32 -1.49 6.92 -12.28
N LYS A 33 -1.08 6.46 -13.47
CA LYS A 33 0.16 6.89 -14.11
C LYS A 33 -0.07 8.00 -15.12
N ILE A 34 0.80 9.01 -15.10
CA ILE A 34 0.98 9.98 -16.18
C ILE A 34 2.43 9.85 -16.67
N GLY A 35 2.62 9.26 -17.84
CA GLY A 35 3.94 8.94 -18.36
C GLY A 35 4.73 8.04 -17.42
N LYS A 36 5.83 8.56 -16.85
CA LYS A 36 6.70 7.85 -15.89
C LYS A 36 6.33 8.10 -14.43
N PHE A 37 5.41 9.03 -14.16
CA PHE A 37 5.07 9.46 -12.81
C PHE A 37 3.78 8.82 -12.33
N TRP A 38 3.70 8.58 -11.02
CA TRP A 38 2.48 8.17 -10.34
C TRP A 38 1.82 9.40 -9.72
N MET A 39 0.53 9.55 -9.98
CA MET A 39 -0.36 10.52 -9.36
C MET A 39 -1.13 9.81 -8.26
N ILE A 40 -0.95 10.25 -7.03
CA ILE A 40 -1.57 9.64 -5.85
C ILE A 40 -2.54 10.65 -5.24
N PRO A 41 -3.85 10.36 -5.19
CA PRO A 41 -4.79 11.24 -4.53
C PRO A 41 -4.58 11.21 -3.01
N LEU A 42 -4.68 12.38 -2.39
CA LEU A 42 -4.77 12.51 -0.94
C LEU A 42 -6.23 12.64 -0.51
N VAL A 43 -6.63 11.84 0.47
CA VAL A 43 -7.90 11.93 1.18
C VAL A 43 -7.57 12.30 2.62
N GLU A 44 -8.08 13.44 3.09
CA GLU A 44 -7.76 13.99 4.42
C GLU A 44 -6.24 14.19 4.64
N GLY A 45 -5.51 14.52 3.57
CA GLY A 45 -4.06 14.75 3.62
C GLY A 45 -3.21 13.48 3.59
N MET A 46 -3.80 12.29 3.48
CA MET A 46 -3.09 11.01 3.46
C MET A 46 -3.45 10.15 2.23
N PRO A 47 -2.51 9.36 1.68
CA PRO A 47 -2.83 8.32 0.70
C PRO A 47 -3.68 7.21 1.32
N GLN A 48 -4.75 6.81 0.64
CA GLN A 48 -5.59 5.69 1.09
C GLN A 48 -5.03 4.37 0.57
N VAL A 49 -4.71 3.46 1.50
CA VAL A 49 -4.07 2.17 1.19
C VAL A 49 -4.93 1.03 1.69
N ARG A 50 -5.31 0.13 0.76
CA ARG A 50 -6.03 -1.09 1.11
C ARG A 50 -5.14 -2.06 1.89
N PRO A 51 -5.64 -2.66 2.98
CA PRO A 51 -4.89 -3.64 3.74
C PRO A 51 -4.53 -4.83 2.83
N GLY A 52 -3.38 -5.42 3.10
CA GLY A 52 -2.92 -6.60 2.37
C GLY A 52 -3.64 -7.81 2.94
N ASN A 53 -3.76 -8.87 2.14
CA ASN A 53 -4.25 -10.12 2.69
C ASN A 53 -3.19 -10.67 3.65
N ARG A 54 -3.58 -10.96 4.90
CA ARG A 54 -2.69 -11.66 5.82
C ARG A 54 -2.50 -13.08 5.27
N GLY A 55 -1.29 -13.61 5.42
CA GLY A 55 -1.03 -15.01 5.10
C GLY A 55 -1.95 -15.95 5.90
N PRO A 56 -2.10 -17.20 5.46
CA PRO A 56 -2.90 -18.19 6.18
C PRO A 56 -2.43 -18.30 7.63
N LYS A 57 -3.39 -18.47 8.56
CA LYS A 57 -3.05 -18.75 9.96
C LYS A 57 -2.26 -20.05 10.02
N ALA A 58 -1.10 -20.01 10.68
CA ALA A 58 -0.27 -21.19 10.89
C ALA A 58 -1.07 -22.29 11.61
N SER A 59 -1.05 -23.52 11.07
CA SER A 59 -1.75 -24.69 11.64
C SER A 59 -0.86 -25.59 12.52
N TRP A 60 0.44 -25.29 12.62
CA TRP A 60 1.45 -26.14 13.26
C TRP A 60 1.27 -26.38 14.78
N CYS A 61 0.24 -25.79 15.41
CA CYS A 61 -0.11 -26.02 16.82
C CYS A 61 -1.57 -26.46 17.03
N SER A 62 -2.27 -27.01 16.03
CA SER A 62 -3.59 -27.62 16.28
C SER A 62 -3.40 -28.95 17.01
N THR A 63 -3.34 -28.91 18.34
CA THR A 63 -3.41 -30.12 19.18
C THR A 63 -4.84 -30.66 19.16
N SER A 64 -5.23 -31.33 18.06
CA SER A 64 -6.34 -32.29 18.10
C SER A 64 -5.77 -33.59 18.65
N LYS A 65 -5.80 -33.76 19.98
CA LYS A 65 -5.69 -35.10 20.58
C LYS A 65 -7.05 -35.76 20.43
N SER A 66 -7.13 -36.77 19.56
CA SER A 66 -8.22 -37.77 19.54
C SER A 66 -8.00 -38.80 20.65
#